data_AF-A0A438N4U4-F1
#
_entry.id   AF-A0A438N4U4-F1
#
_cell.length_a   1.000
_cell.length_b   1.000
_cell.length_c   1.000
_cell.angle_alpha   90.00
_cell.angle_beta   90.00
_cell.angle_gamma   90.00
#
_symmetry.space_group_name_H-M   'P 1'
#
loop_
_entity.id
_entity.type
_entity.pdbx_description
1 polymer ?
#
loop_
_entity_poly.entity_id
_entity_poly.type
_entity_poly.pdbx_seq_one_letter_code
_entity_poly.pdbx_strand_id
1 'polypeptide(L)'
;MAASTSLLKTSAMPNSSSADHLHSSYPLSACPSCGHGLPISASAENDAVIEARRRVVELEAQIKHLNSRAATSADKLADYEDELRYLREAHAKYQQQVQLNNSPRDGFSATTPPQQQAPSQPPQPSLSRLASLSSLLPGRRKEVNAANAANAANAPSTPATQTFPQNYSTLSPPKTPFYNGNPNKSAPHLQSSHSDTQILTLNSLQSSLDEERSLRLRAESSLTQTQTELEELTAQLFGQANEMVAAERKARAKLEERVKILEQRDTDKRKRLDRLEKAIARIERVRGMVGPT
;
A
#
# COMPACT_ATOMS: atom_id res chain seq x y z
N MET A 1 5.97 33.58 -1.23
CA MET A 1 4.81 34.11 -0.50
C MET A 1 5.22 34.22 0.96
N ALA A 2 5.17 35.43 1.52
CA ALA A 2 5.79 35.78 2.79
C ALA A 2 4.98 35.26 3.98
N ALA A 3 5.66 34.61 4.94
CA ALA A 3 5.12 34.25 6.23
C ALA A 3 5.41 35.38 7.23
N SER A 4 4.36 36.05 7.70
CA SER A 4 4.45 37.10 8.72
C SER A 4 4.29 36.49 10.12
N THR A 5 5.39 36.35 10.84
CA THR A 5 5.42 36.03 12.27
C THR A 5 5.35 37.32 13.09
N SER A 6 4.29 37.49 13.88
CA SER A 6 4.13 38.65 14.77
C SER A 6 4.40 38.26 16.21
N LEU A 7 5.56 38.70 16.71
CA LEU A 7 5.98 38.70 18.12
C LEU A 7 5.15 39.71 18.92
N LEU A 8 4.46 39.28 19.98
CA LEU A 8 3.84 40.19 20.95
C LEU A 8 4.64 40.20 22.26
N LYS A 9 5.19 41.38 22.53
CA LYS A 9 5.96 41.80 23.71
C LYS A 9 5.08 41.82 24.96
N THR A 10 5.61 41.25 26.03
CA THR A 10 5.24 41.46 27.44
C THR A 10 5.53 42.91 27.85
N SER A 11 4.60 43.54 28.58
CA SER A 11 4.86 44.80 29.31
C SER A 11 4.33 44.70 30.73
N ALA A 12 5.12 45.27 31.64
CA ALA A 12 5.05 45.14 33.08
C ALA A 12 4.02 46.07 33.74
N MET A 13 3.63 45.68 34.95
CA MET A 13 2.79 46.41 35.91
C MET A 13 3.40 47.75 36.35
N PRO A 14 2.57 48.72 36.76
CA PRO A 14 2.91 49.60 37.86
C PRO A 14 2.04 49.31 39.10
N ASN A 15 2.74 49.27 40.22
CA ASN A 15 2.21 49.23 41.58
C ASN A 15 1.99 50.68 42.05
N SER A 16 0.82 51.00 42.60
CA SER A 16 0.65 52.19 43.44
C SER A 16 -0.47 51.97 44.45
N SER A 17 -0.06 51.91 45.70
CA SER A 17 -0.87 51.86 46.90
C SER A 17 -1.47 53.23 47.21
N SER A 18 -2.73 53.29 47.67
CA SER A 18 -3.13 53.89 48.97
C SER A 18 -4.59 54.37 49.00
N ALA A 19 -5.14 54.31 50.22
CA ALA A 19 -6.30 55.01 50.77
C ALA A 19 -7.67 54.31 50.69
N ASP A 20 -7.96 53.61 51.79
CA ASP A 20 -9.21 53.60 52.55
C ASP A 20 -10.46 54.22 51.93
N HIS A 21 -11.48 53.37 51.71
CA HIS A 21 -12.82 53.69 52.17
C HIS A 21 -13.60 52.41 52.43
N LEU A 22 -13.90 52.14 53.70
CA LEU A 22 -14.96 51.21 54.08
C LEU A 22 -16.26 51.71 53.44
N HIS A 23 -16.82 50.92 52.53
CA HIS A 23 -18.26 50.81 52.34
C HIS A 23 -18.61 49.37 51.96
N SER A 24 -19.33 48.75 52.90
CA SER A 24 -20.24 47.64 52.71
C SER A 24 -20.99 47.73 51.38
N SER A 25 -20.82 46.74 50.51
CA SER A 25 -21.91 46.10 49.76
C SER A 25 -21.35 45.07 48.78
N TYR A 26 -21.91 43.86 48.86
CA TYR A 26 -21.77 42.76 47.91
C TYR A 26 -21.76 43.21 46.43
N PRO A 27 -20.96 42.59 45.54
CA PRO A 27 -20.90 42.99 44.14
C PRO A 27 -22.15 42.46 43.41
N LEU A 28 -23.16 43.29 43.26
CA LEU A 28 -24.17 43.13 42.21
C LEU A 28 -23.66 43.91 40.99
N SER A 29 -23.02 43.23 40.05
CA SER A 29 -22.65 43.83 38.76
C SER A 29 -23.90 44.01 37.90
N ALA A 30 -24.48 45.21 37.92
CA ALA A 30 -25.58 45.61 37.06
C ALA A 30 -25.07 46.45 35.88
N CYS A 31 -25.66 46.25 34.69
CA CYS A 31 -25.28 46.96 33.46
C CYS A 31 -25.76 48.43 33.49
N PRO A 32 -24.87 49.43 33.28
CA PRO A 32 -25.18 50.85 33.45
C PRO A 32 -26.15 51.45 32.41
N SER A 33 -26.68 50.65 31.46
CA SER A 33 -27.61 51.14 30.43
C SER A 33 -29.05 50.63 30.55
N CYS A 34 -29.36 49.63 31.38
CA CYS A 34 -30.72 49.08 31.45
C CYS A 34 -31.15 48.53 32.83
N GLY A 35 -30.34 48.67 33.87
CA GLY A 35 -30.75 48.46 35.28
C GLY A 35 -31.19 47.05 35.66
N HIS A 36 -31.12 46.07 34.75
CA HIS A 36 -31.39 44.67 35.07
C HIS A 36 -30.15 44.08 35.75
N GLY A 37 -30.28 43.79 37.04
CA GLY A 37 -29.35 42.91 37.74
C GLY A 37 -29.57 41.49 37.26
N LEU A 38 -28.60 40.95 36.50
CA LEU A 38 -28.57 39.52 36.23
C LEU A 38 -28.48 38.79 37.58
N PRO A 39 -29.29 37.74 37.82
CA PRO A 39 -29.08 36.89 38.97
C PRO A 39 -27.75 36.18 38.75
N ILE A 40 -26.68 36.74 39.31
CA ILE A 40 -25.39 36.11 39.34
C ILE A 40 -25.53 34.92 40.30
N SER A 41 -25.99 33.78 39.76
CA SER A 41 -25.57 32.48 40.26
C SER A 41 -24.09 32.33 39.88
N ALA A 42 -23.23 33.14 40.51
CA ALA A 42 -21.79 33.22 40.24
C ALA A 42 -21.15 31.83 40.24
N SER A 43 -21.64 30.89 41.05
CA SER A 43 -21.12 29.52 41.05
C SER A 43 -21.38 28.79 39.73
N ALA A 44 -22.63 28.72 39.27
CA ALA A 44 -23.00 27.91 38.11
C ALA A 44 -22.47 28.45 36.77
N GLU A 45 -22.42 29.77 36.62
CA GLU A 45 -21.91 30.41 35.39
C GLU A 45 -20.37 30.35 35.33
N ASN A 46 -19.69 30.48 36.48
CA ASN A 46 -18.23 30.29 36.54
C ASN A 46 -17.84 28.82 36.32
N ASP A 47 -18.62 27.85 36.82
CA ASP A 47 -18.39 26.43 36.58
C ASP A 47 -18.49 26.08 35.07
N ALA A 48 -19.49 26.64 34.38
CA ALA A 48 -19.63 26.48 32.93
C ALA A 48 -18.47 27.13 32.14
N VAL A 49 -17.97 28.29 32.59
CA VAL A 49 -16.80 28.95 31.97
C VAL A 49 -15.51 28.16 32.24
N ILE A 50 -15.35 27.57 33.41
CA ILE A 50 -14.21 26.71 33.75
C ILE A 50 -14.25 25.44 32.91
N GLU A 51 -15.41 24.82 32.75
CA GLU A 51 -15.62 23.65 31.88
C GLU A 51 -15.32 23.98 30.40
N ALA A 52 -15.83 25.12 29.91
CA ALA A 52 -15.54 25.59 28.56
C ALA A 52 -14.03 25.82 28.34
N ARG A 53 -13.34 26.44 29.31
CA ARG A 53 -11.87 26.62 29.26
C ARG A 53 -11.14 25.28 29.25
N ARG A 54 -11.57 24.30 30.05
CA ARG A 54 -11.01 22.94 30.03
C ARG A 54 -11.18 22.28 28.67
N ARG A 55 -12.36 22.42 28.07
CA ARG A 55 -12.66 21.86 26.75
C ARG A 55 -11.82 22.50 25.64
N VAL A 56 -11.60 23.81 25.70
CA VAL A 56 -10.71 24.50 24.76
C VAL A 56 -9.28 23.95 24.84
N VAL A 57 -8.73 23.79 26.06
CA VAL A 57 -7.38 23.23 26.23
C VAL A 57 -7.29 21.80 25.70
N GLU A 58 -8.32 20.99 25.92
CA GLU A 58 -8.38 19.62 25.39
C GLU A 58 -8.43 19.61 23.85
N LEU A 59 -9.27 20.45 23.25
CA LEU A 59 -9.39 20.58 21.80
C LEU A 59 -8.08 21.09 21.18
N GLU A 60 -7.42 22.06 21.81
CA GLU A 60 -6.10 22.54 21.39
C GLU A 60 -5.05 21.42 21.43
N ALA A 61 -5.08 20.57 22.46
CA ALA A 61 -4.18 19.41 22.56
C ALA A 61 -4.46 18.39 21.45
N GLN A 62 -5.73 18.13 21.14
CA GLN A 62 -6.12 17.25 20.04
C GLN A 62 -5.68 17.81 18.68
N ILE A 63 -5.88 19.11 18.45
CA ILE A 63 -5.41 19.78 17.22
C ILE A 63 -3.89 19.66 17.10
N LYS A 64 -3.14 19.88 18.19
CA LYS A 64 -1.68 19.70 18.19
C LYS A 64 -1.28 18.26 17.87
N HIS A 65 -1.96 17.27 18.43
CA HIS A 65 -1.69 15.86 18.14
C HIS A 65 -1.97 15.51 16.69
N LEU A 66 -3.13 15.93 16.17
CA LEU A 66 -3.50 15.72 14.76
C LEU A 66 -2.54 16.42 13.81
N ASN A 67 -2.09 17.64 14.15
CA ASN A 67 -1.12 18.37 13.34
C ASN A 67 0.25 17.67 13.35
N SER A 68 0.72 17.21 14.51
CA SER A 68 1.95 16.40 14.59
C SER A 68 1.84 15.12 13.75
N ARG A 69 0.69 14.44 13.78
CA ARG A 69 0.45 13.24 12.98
C ARG A 69 0.38 13.55 11.48
N ALA A 70 -0.21 14.68 11.11
CA ALA A 70 -0.27 15.15 9.74
C ALA A 70 1.13 15.46 9.21
N ALA A 71 1.97 16.14 10.00
CA ALA A 71 3.37 16.42 9.67
C ALA A 71 4.16 15.12 9.43
N THR A 72 4.09 14.15 10.34
CA THR A 72 4.75 12.83 10.15
C THR A 72 4.23 12.09 8.92
N SER A 73 2.95 12.25 8.59
CA SER A 73 2.38 11.64 7.37
C SER A 73 2.89 12.34 6.12
N ALA A 74 3.04 13.67 6.15
CA ALA A 74 3.62 14.44 5.06
C ALA A 74 5.10 14.11 4.83
N ASP A 75 5.89 13.93 5.89
CA ASP A 75 7.29 13.49 5.78
C ASP A 75 7.39 12.14 5.05
N LYS A 76 6.54 11.17 5.43
CA LYS A 76 6.49 9.86 4.75
C LYS A 76 6.07 9.99 3.28
N LEU A 77 5.15 10.89 2.95
CA LEU A 77 4.76 11.12 1.56
C LEU A 77 5.91 11.69 0.73
N ALA A 78 6.73 12.57 1.31
CA ALA A 78 7.93 13.07 0.65
C ALA A 78 8.92 11.93 0.35
N ASP A 79 9.15 11.02 1.31
CA ASP A 79 10.00 9.84 1.10
C ASP A 79 9.48 8.97 -0.07
N TYR A 80 8.17 8.72 -0.14
CA TYR A 80 7.57 7.94 -1.23
C TYR A 80 7.61 8.67 -2.58
N GLU A 81 7.47 9.99 -2.60
CA GLU A 81 7.61 10.78 -3.84
C GLU A 81 9.03 10.70 -4.42
N ASP A 82 10.05 10.71 -3.56
CA ASP A 82 11.45 10.54 -3.95
C ASP A 82 11.73 9.12 -4.47
N GLU A 83 11.18 8.09 -3.82
CA GLU A 83 11.25 6.71 -4.34
C GLU A 83 10.58 6.60 -5.72
N LEU A 84 9.42 7.24 -5.91
CA LEU A 84 8.74 7.28 -7.20
C LEU A 84 9.58 7.95 -8.29
N ARG A 85 10.26 9.06 -7.96
CA ARG A 85 11.19 9.74 -8.88
C ARG A 85 12.34 8.81 -9.24
N TYR A 86 12.96 8.19 -8.25
CA TYR A 86 14.06 7.26 -8.44
C TYR A 86 13.66 6.08 -9.36
N LEU A 87 12.51 5.46 -9.11
CA LEU A 87 12.01 4.34 -9.93
C LEU A 87 11.69 4.77 -11.37
N ARG A 88 11.12 5.97 -11.56
CA ARG A 88 10.86 6.52 -12.90
C ARG A 88 12.15 6.78 -13.67
N GLU A 89 13.17 7.34 -13.03
CA GLU A 89 14.48 7.55 -13.64
C GLU A 89 15.19 6.23 -13.97
N ALA A 90 15.14 5.26 -13.06
CA ALA A 90 15.69 3.93 -13.30
C ALA A 90 15.01 3.25 -14.50
N HIS A 91 13.68 3.35 -14.57
CA HIS A 91 12.91 2.81 -15.69
C HIS A 91 13.20 3.54 -17.01
N ALA A 92 13.35 4.87 -16.98
CA ALA A 92 13.75 5.65 -18.15
C ALA A 92 15.15 5.26 -18.66
N LYS A 93 16.12 5.08 -17.76
CA LYS A 93 17.47 4.60 -18.10
C LYS A 93 17.44 3.19 -18.69
N TYR A 94 16.64 2.30 -18.11
CA TYR A 94 16.44 0.94 -18.63
C TYR A 94 15.83 0.96 -20.04
N GLN A 95 14.79 1.77 -20.28
CA GLN A 95 14.20 1.92 -21.61
C GLN A 95 15.19 2.50 -22.64
N GLN A 96 16.02 3.46 -22.25
CA GLN A 96 17.02 4.05 -23.14
C GLN A 96 18.12 3.04 -23.54
N GLN A 97 18.56 2.18 -22.62
CA GLN A 97 19.48 1.07 -22.95
C GLN A 97 18.85 0.06 -23.93
N VAL A 98 17.57 -0.25 -23.79
CA VAL A 98 16.87 -1.15 -24.72
C VAL A 98 16.75 -0.54 -26.13
N GLN A 99 16.58 0.78 -26.27
CA GLN A 99 16.54 1.45 -27.57
C GLN A 99 17.92 1.54 -28.26
N LEU A 100 19.01 1.78 -27.52
CA LEU A 100 20.36 1.81 -28.10
C LEU A 100 20.84 0.44 -28.58
N ASN A 101 20.35 -0.65 -27.98
CA ASN A 101 20.67 -2.02 -28.42
C ASN A 101 19.84 -2.49 -29.64
N ASN A 102 18.87 -1.71 -30.10
CA ASN A 102 17.96 -2.04 -31.21
C ASN A 102 18.09 -1.11 -32.43
N SER A 103 19.13 -0.26 -32.52
CA SER A 103 19.38 0.54 -33.73
C SER A 103 19.97 -0.33 -34.86
N PRO A 104 19.34 -0.39 -36.05
CA PRO A 104 19.96 -0.97 -37.24
C PRO A 104 21.17 -0.12 -37.64
N ARG A 105 22.32 -0.78 -37.76
CA ARG A 105 23.58 -0.19 -38.18
C ARG A 105 23.57 -0.05 -39.71
N ASP A 106 22.86 0.95 -40.24
CA ASP A 106 22.93 1.27 -41.66
C ASP A 106 24.02 2.30 -41.93
N GLY A 107 25.12 1.80 -42.46
CA GLY A 107 26.14 2.62 -43.06
C GLY A 107 26.78 1.85 -44.20
N PHE A 108 26.32 2.07 -45.43
CA PHE A 108 27.15 2.05 -46.63
C PHE A 108 26.55 2.95 -47.72
N SER A 109 27.29 3.99 -48.07
CA SER A 109 27.09 4.80 -49.27
C SER A 109 27.64 4.05 -50.49
N ALA A 110 26.86 3.94 -51.56
CA ALA A 110 27.35 3.76 -52.93
C ALA A 110 26.27 4.15 -53.96
N THR A 111 26.37 5.38 -54.46
CA THR A 111 26.18 5.81 -55.87
C THR A 111 25.42 4.91 -56.87
N THR A 112 24.25 5.35 -57.38
CA THR A 112 23.91 5.66 -58.81
C THR A 112 22.41 6.04 -59.01
N PRO A 113 22.01 6.79 -60.09
CA PRO A 113 20.83 7.70 -60.09
C PRO A 113 19.67 7.25 -61.07
N PRO A 114 18.73 8.10 -61.56
CA PRO A 114 17.30 8.07 -61.18
C PRO A 114 16.29 7.82 -62.33
N GLN A 115 15.07 7.36 -62.03
CA GLN A 115 13.89 7.49 -62.90
C GLN A 115 12.60 7.66 -62.07
N GLN A 116 12.05 8.89 -62.03
CA GLN A 116 10.79 9.35 -62.67
C GLN A 116 9.49 8.85 -61.99
N GLN A 117 8.89 9.68 -61.11
CA GLN A 117 7.67 10.52 -61.31
C GLN A 117 6.34 9.73 -61.20
N ALA A 118 5.63 9.74 -60.05
CA ALA A 118 4.56 10.68 -59.58
C ALA A 118 3.14 10.32 -60.09
N PRO A 119 1.98 10.73 -59.49
CA PRO A 119 1.77 11.70 -58.38
C PRO A 119 0.67 11.39 -57.29
N SER A 120 0.90 11.95 -56.09
CA SER A 120 0.02 12.64 -55.08
C SER A 120 -1.48 12.31 -54.81
N GLN A 121 -1.84 12.07 -53.52
CA GLN A 121 -2.84 12.83 -52.71
C GLN A 121 -2.94 12.36 -51.22
N PRO A 122 -3.57 13.11 -50.27
CA PRO A 122 -2.97 14.00 -49.25
C PRO A 122 -2.81 13.39 -47.81
N PRO A 123 -2.09 14.06 -46.88
CA PRO A 123 -1.86 13.56 -45.52
C PRO A 123 -3.03 13.88 -44.57
N GLN A 124 -3.55 12.85 -43.90
CA GLN A 124 -4.49 12.96 -42.79
C GLN A 124 -3.72 13.22 -41.47
N PRO A 125 -4.13 14.20 -40.63
CA PRO A 125 -3.54 14.41 -39.31
C PRO A 125 -4.14 13.40 -38.30
N SER A 126 -3.36 12.43 -37.85
CA SER A 126 -3.75 11.57 -36.73
C SER A 126 -3.48 12.26 -35.38
N LEU A 127 -4.47 13.03 -34.93
CA LEU A 127 -4.59 13.36 -33.52
C LEU A 127 -4.90 12.08 -32.70
N SER A 128 -4.15 11.93 -31.60
CA SER A 128 -4.53 11.26 -30.36
C SER A 128 -4.94 9.78 -30.37
N ARG A 129 -4.18 8.96 -29.62
CA ARG A 129 -4.75 7.88 -28.78
C ARG A 129 -3.84 7.56 -27.60
N LEU A 130 -3.99 8.38 -26.56
CA LEU A 130 -3.74 8.03 -25.16
C LEU A 130 -4.72 6.92 -24.70
N ALA A 131 -4.68 5.76 -25.35
CA ALA A 131 -5.64 4.67 -25.11
C ALA A 131 -4.96 3.43 -24.53
N SER A 132 -4.39 3.55 -23.33
CA SER A 132 -4.05 2.39 -22.48
C SER A 132 -4.17 2.71 -20.98
N LEU A 133 -5.12 3.58 -20.61
CA LEU A 133 -5.55 3.79 -19.23
C LEU A 133 -6.92 3.12 -18.98
N SER A 134 -7.05 1.84 -19.34
CA SER A 134 -8.26 1.05 -19.09
C SER A 134 -7.93 -0.24 -18.32
N SER A 135 -7.41 -0.10 -17.10
CA SER A 135 -7.36 -1.21 -16.13
C SER A 135 -7.71 -0.79 -14.69
N LEU A 136 -8.28 0.39 -14.49
CA LEU A 136 -8.82 0.82 -13.19
C LEU A 136 -10.32 1.13 -13.31
N LEU A 137 -11.15 0.12 -13.52
CA LEU A 137 -12.56 0.15 -13.12
C LEU A 137 -12.97 -1.24 -12.59
N PRO A 138 -13.53 -1.32 -11.37
CA PRO A 138 -14.04 -2.56 -10.78
C PRO A 138 -15.30 -3.03 -11.50
N GLY A 139 -15.40 -4.34 -11.73
CA GLY A 139 -16.67 -5.01 -12.02
C GLY A 139 -17.11 -5.00 -13.49
N ARG A 140 -16.75 -6.05 -14.22
CA ARG A 140 -17.64 -6.61 -15.25
C ARG A 140 -17.39 -8.10 -15.45
N ARG A 141 -18.37 -8.90 -15.04
CA ARG A 141 -18.54 -10.32 -15.39
C ARG A 141 -18.44 -10.53 -16.91
N LYS A 142 -17.75 -11.60 -17.34
CA LYS A 142 -18.17 -12.39 -18.50
C LYS A 142 -17.56 -13.80 -18.48
N GLU A 143 -18.44 -14.80 -18.44
CA GLU A 143 -18.24 -16.16 -19.00
C GLU A 143 -17.82 -16.04 -20.48
N VAL A 144 -17.17 -16.99 -21.15
CA VAL A 144 -17.42 -18.44 -21.31
C VAL A 144 -16.14 -19.09 -21.89
N ASN A 145 -16.09 -20.41 -21.83
CA ASN A 145 -15.35 -21.39 -22.64
C ASN A 145 -14.12 -22.09 -22.01
N ALA A 146 -14.49 -23.16 -21.30
CA ALA A 146 -13.80 -24.44 -21.33
C ALA A 146 -13.56 -24.91 -22.78
N ALA A 147 -12.28 -24.98 -23.17
CA ALA A 147 -11.78 -25.85 -24.23
C ALA A 147 -10.26 -25.96 -24.08
N ASN A 148 -9.83 -27.03 -23.40
CA ASN A 148 -8.57 -27.79 -23.58
C ASN A 148 -8.14 -28.44 -22.26
N ALA A 149 -9.00 -29.35 -21.79
CA ALA A 149 -8.62 -30.44 -20.91
C ALA A 149 -8.21 -31.64 -21.79
N ALA A 150 -6.97 -31.66 -22.27
CA ALA A 150 -6.34 -32.84 -22.86
C ALA A 150 -4.84 -32.60 -23.06
N ASN A 151 -4.06 -32.82 -21.99
CA ASN A 151 -2.70 -33.38 -22.04
C ASN A 151 -2.15 -33.41 -20.61
N ALA A 152 -2.72 -34.32 -19.82
CA ALA A 152 -2.17 -34.76 -18.55
C ALA A 152 -1.32 -36.01 -18.81
N ALA A 153 -0.02 -35.81 -19.01
CA ALA A 153 1.01 -36.82 -18.75
C ALA A 153 2.39 -36.14 -18.78
N ASN A 154 3.16 -36.36 -17.71
CA ASN A 154 4.57 -35.95 -17.50
C ASN A 154 4.79 -34.56 -16.85
N ALA A 155 4.52 -34.51 -15.55
CA ALA A 155 5.12 -33.53 -14.64
C ALA A 155 6.32 -34.18 -13.90
N PRO A 156 7.51 -33.55 -13.85
CA PRO A 156 8.56 -33.94 -12.91
C PRO A 156 8.36 -33.26 -11.54
N SER A 157 8.58 -34.05 -10.50
CA SER A 157 8.43 -33.76 -9.07
C SER A 157 9.22 -32.54 -8.60
N THR A 158 8.55 -31.66 -7.86
CA THR A 158 9.18 -30.59 -7.06
C THR A 158 9.61 -31.14 -5.67
N PRO A 159 10.75 -30.68 -5.11
CA PRO A 159 11.16 -31.06 -3.77
C PRO A 159 10.27 -30.39 -2.70
N ALA A 160 9.93 -31.18 -1.69
CA ALA A 160 9.15 -30.77 -0.52
C ALA A 160 9.79 -29.58 0.18
N THR A 161 9.02 -28.50 0.33
CA THR A 161 9.32 -27.44 1.30
C THR A 161 8.22 -27.46 2.35
N GLN A 162 8.62 -27.85 3.55
CA GLN A 162 7.78 -27.90 4.73
C GLN A 162 7.20 -26.52 5.03
N THR A 163 5.89 -26.42 5.22
CA THR A 163 5.27 -25.20 5.77
C THR A 163 4.05 -25.58 6.61
N PHE A 164 4.26 -25.44 7.91
CA PHE A 164 3.35 -25.12 9.01
C PHE A 164 2.22 -26.08 9.41
N PRO A 165 2.16 -26.46 10.71
CA PRO A 165 1.04 -27.20 11.25
C PRO A 165 -0.21 -26.32 11.26
N GLN A 166 -1.29 -26.88 10.72
CA GLN A 166 -2.66 -26.50 11.01
C GLN A 166 -2.89 -26.65 12.52
N ASN A 167 -2.67 -25.57 13.27
CA ASN A 167 -3.05 -25.48 14.66
C ASN A 167 -4.49 -24.94 14.72
N TYR A 168 -5.46 -25.82 14.50
CA TYR A 168 -6.84 -25.57 14.91
C TYR A 168 -6.90 -25.66 16.44
N SER A 169 -6.42 -24.61 17.10
CA SER A 169 -6.69 -24.43 18.52
C SER A 169 -8.19 -24.26 18.71
N THR A 170 -8.80 -25.26 19.32
CA THR A 170 -10.16 -25.28 19.84
C THR A 170 -10.37 -24.12 20.80
N LEU A 171 -10.88 -22.99 20.29
CA LEU A 171 -11.29 -21.85 21.10
C LEU A 171 -12.63 -22.20 21.77
N SER A 172 -12.51 -22.75 22.98
CA SER A 172 -13.58 -22.78 23.97
C SER A 172 -13.95 -21.34 24.37
N PRO A 173 -15.21 -21.05 24.73
CA PRO A 173 -15.61 -19.71 25.15
C PRO A 173 -14.94 -19.28 26.47
N PRO A 174 -14.70 -17.98 26.69
CA PRO A 174 -13.98 -17.49 27.86
C PRO A 174 -14.84 -17.67 29.13
N LYS A 175 -14.25 -18.32 30.14
CA LYS A 175 -14.77 -18.34 31.52
C LYS A 175 -14.65 -16.92 32.08
N THR A 176 -15.79 -16.35 32.49
CA THR A 176 -15.83 -15.15 33.32
C THR A 176 -15.26 -15.47 34.72
N PRO A 177 -14.55 -14.52 35.37
CA PRO A 177 -14.11 -14.72 36.74
C PRO A 177 -15.30 -14.52 37.69
N PHE A 178 -15.66 -15.60 38.39
CA PHE A 178 -16.47 -15.52 39.60
C PHE A 178 -15.72 -14.66 40.63
N TYR A 179 -16.21 -13.44 40.88
CA TYR A 179 -15.83 -12.67 42.05
C TYR A 179 -16.65 -13.15 43.24
N ASN A 180 -15.96 -13.77 44.19
CA ASN A 180 -16.44 -13.99 45.55
C ASN A 180 -16.63 -12.62 46.24
N GLY A 181 -17.89 -12.28 46.52
CA GLY A 181 -18.28 -11.12 47.32
C GLY A 181 -19.08 -11.57 48.55
N ASN A 182 -18.43 -11.46 49.71
CA ASN A 182 -18.91 -11.53 51.10
C ASN A 182 -20.43 -11.32 51.34
N PRO A 183 -21.14 -12.18 52.11
CA PRO A 183 -22.54 -11.97 52.45
C PRO A 183 -22.65 -11.19 53.78
N ASN A 184 -22.64 -9.87 53.70
CA ASN A 184 -23.11 -9.03 54.80
C ASN A 184 -23.84 -7.83 54.22
N LYS A 185 -25.13 -8.01 53.90
CA LYS A 185 -26.21 -7.02 54.10
C LYS A 185 -27.55 -7.53 53.55
N SER A 186 -28.51 -7.61 54.47
CA SER A 186 -29.94 -7.35 54.35
C SER A 186 -30.74 -8.06 53.25
N ALA A 187 -31.54 -9.02 53.70
CA ALA A 187 -32.70 -9.55 53.00
C ALA A 187 -33.68 -8.45 52.56
N PRO A 188 -34.39 -8.62 51.42
CA PRO A 188 -35.70 -8.04 51.23
C PRO A 188 -36.79 -9.10 51.38
N HIS A 189 -37.65 -8.79 52.35
CA HIS A 189 -39.06 -9.14 52.50
C HIS A 189 -39.78 -9.65 51.23
N LEU A 190 -40.42 -10.82 51.36
CA LEU A 190 -41.36 -11.41 50.39
C LEU A 190 -42.55 -10.47 50.14
N GLN A 191 -42.66 -9.92 48.93
CA GLN A 191 -43.91 -9.37 48.40
C GLN A 191 -44.11 -9.82 46.96
N SER A 192 -45.31 -10.32 46.71
CA SER A 192 -45.87 -10.82 45.44
C SER A 192 -45.85 -9.80 44.31
N SER A 193 -44.67 -9.54 43.72
CA SER A 193 -44.44 -8.76 42.49
C SER A 193 -43.40 -9.40 41.54
N HIS A 194 -43.02 -10.66 41.80
CA HIS A 194 -41.88 -11.34 41.16
C HIS A 194 -42.04 -11.62 39.66
N SER A 195 -43.27 -11.73 39.14
CA SER A 195 -43.52 -12.08 37.74
C SER A 195 -43.04 -11.00 36.77
N ASP A 196 -43.31 -9.72 37.05
CA ASP A 196 -42.96 -8.63 36.13
C ASP A 196 -41.44 -8.39 36.07
N THR A 197 -40.77 -8.46 37.22
CA THR A 197 -39.30 -8.38 37.26
C THR A 197 -38.62 -9.54 36.53
N GLN A 198 -39.13 -10.77 36.66
CA GLN A 198 -38.54 -11.93 35.98
C GLN A 198 -38.77 -11.90 34.45
N ILE A 199 -39.92 -11.42 34.00
CA ILE A 199 -40.22 -11.25 32.58
C ILE A 199 -39.31 -10.18 31.96
N LEU A 200 -39.05 -9.07 32.66
CA LEU A 200 -38.10 -8.05 32.20
C LEU A 200 -36.66 -8.59 32.10
N THR A 201 -36.21 -9.39 33.07
CA THR A 201 -34.88 -10.02 33.01
C THR A 201 -34.78 -11.03 31.86
N LEU A 202 -35.82 -11.83 31.61
CA LEU A 202 -35.86 -12.79 30.50
C LEU A 202 -35.75 -12.07 29.15
N ASN A 203 -36.53 -11.02 28.93
CA ASN A 203 -36.47 -10.22 27.70
C ASN A 203 -35.08 -9.59 27.52
N SER A 204 -34.47 -9.05 28.57
CA SER A 204 -33.10 -8.51 28.52
C SER A 204 -32.06 -9.57 28.16
N LEU A 205 -32.20 -10.80 28.68
CA LEU A 205 -31.31 -11.91 28.34
C LEU A 205 -31.49 -12.37 26.89
N GLN A 206 -32.73 -12.39 26.39
CA GLN A 206 -33.01 -12.68 24.98
C GLN A 206 -32.40 -11.61 24.07
N SER A 207 -32.59 -10.32 24.37
CA SER A 207 -31.97 -9.23 23.62
C SER A 207 -30.44 -9.33 23.62
N SER A 208 -29.82 -9.59 24.78
CA SER A 208 -28.37 -9.76 24.87
C SER A 208 -27.85 -10.96 24.06
N LEU A 209 -28.62 -12.05 23.99
CA LEU A 209 -28.26 -13.24 23.23
C LEU A 209 -28.38 -12.99 21.72
N ASP A 210 -29.41 -12.27 21.29
CA ASP A 210 -29.57 -11.88 19.89
C ASP A 210 -28.47 -10.90 19.45
N GLU A 211 -28.08 -9.96 20.31
CA GLU A 211 -26.92 -9.09 20.10
C GLU A 211 -25.62 -9.90 19.96
N GLU A 212 -25.36 -10.85 20.86
CA GLU A 212 -24.18 -11.73 20.81
C GLU A 212 -24.14 -12.53 19.51
N ARG A 213 -25.26 -13.15 19.12
CA ARG A 213 -25.36 -13.89 17.86
C ARG A 213 -25.12 -12.98 16.65
N SER A 214 -25.64 -11.76 16.67
CA SER A 214 -25.42 -10.80 15.58
C SER A 214 -23.95 -10.39 15.44
N LEU A 215 -23.28 -10.17 16.58
CA LEU A 215 -21.84 -9.88 16.65
C LEU A 215 -21.03 -11.06 16.13
N ARG A 216 -21.42 -12.28 16.50
CA ARG A 216 -20.78 -13.51 16.04
C ARG A 216 -20.95 -13.72 14.54
N LEU A 217 -22.16 -13.55 14.00
CA LEU A 217 -22.41 -13.63 12.56
C LEU A 217 -21.59 -12.61 11.79
N ARG A 218 -21.44 -11.39 12.32
CA ARG A 218 -20.58 -10.35 11.72
C ARG A 218 -19.09 -10.71 11.79
N ALA A 219 -18.65 -11.29 12.89
CA ALA A 219 -17.27 -11.76 13.02
C ALA A 219 -16.97 -12.92 12.07
N GLU A 220 -17.90 -13.88 11.96
CA GLU A 220 -17.81 -15.01 11.04
C GLU A 220 -17.79 -14.54 9.58
N SER A 221 -18.65 -13.58 9.19
CA SER A 221 -18.63 -13.02 7.83
C SER A 221 -17.37 -12.21 7.53
N SER A 222 -16.84 -11.48 8.52
CA SER A 222 -15.55 -10.81 8.38
C SER A 222 -14.41 -11.81 8.21
N LEU A 223 -14.43 -12.92 8.95
CA LEU A 223 -13.41 -13.97 8.84
C LEU A 223 -13.46 -14.63 7.47
N THR A 224 -14.65 -15.00 6.98
CA THR A 224 -14.80 -15.58 5.64
C THR A 224 -14.36 -14.60 4.56
N GLN A 225 -14.68 -13.32 4.68
CA GLN A 225 -14.19 -12.29 3.76
C GLN A 225 -12.64 -12.26 3.74
N THR A 226 -12.00 -12.17 4.90
CA THR A 226 -10.53 -12.15 4.95
C THR A 226 -9.90 -13.42 4.41
N GLN A 227 -10.52 -14.58 4.64
CA GLN A 227 -10.07 -15.86 4.11
C GLN A 227 -10.12 -15.86 2.57
N THR A 228 -11.21 -15.33 1.97
CA THR A 228 -11.31 -15.22 0.51
C THR A 228 -10.30 -14.24 -0.08
N GLU A 229 -10.01 -13.13 0.59
CA GLU A 229 -8.98 -12.17 0.15
C GLU A 229 -7.58 -12.80 0.18
N LEU A 230 -7.28 -13.61 1.21
CA LEU A 230 -6.03 -14.36 1.28
C LEU A 230 -5.93 -15.42 0.18
N GLU A 231 -7.01 -16.15 -0.08
CA GLU A 231 -7.07 -17.13 -1.18
C GLU A 231 -6.87 -16.47 -2.55
N GLU A 232 -7.46 -15.30 -2.77
CA GLU A 232 -7.27 -14.53 -4.00
C GLU A 232 -5.83 -14.02 -4.15
N LEU A 233 -5.27 -13.41 -3.11
CA LEU A 233 -3.89 -12.91 -3.15
C LEU A 233 -2.88 -14.04 -3.34
N THR A 234 -3.10 -15.19 -2.70
CA THR A 234 -2.24 -16.36 -2.89
C THR A 234 -2.35 -16.91 -4.32
N ALA A 235 -3.56 -17.01 -4.88
CA ALA A 235 -3.75 -17.41 -6.27
C ALA A 235 -3.06 -16.45 -7.25
N GLN A 236 -3.15 -15.14 -7.01
CA GLN A 236 -2.46 -14.13 -7.81
C GLN A 236 -0.93 -14.27 -7.72
N LEU A 237 -0.39 -14.42 -6.51
CA LEU A 237 1.06 -14.56 -6.30
C LEU A 237 1.62 -15.83 -6.96
N PHE A 238 0.93 -16.97 -6.80
CA PHE A 238 1.32 -18.20 -7.47
C PHE A 238 1.18 -18.10 -8.99
N GLY A 239 0.13 -17.43 -9.49
CA GLY A 239 -0.03 -17.14 -10.91
C GLY A 239 1.13 -16.35 -11.49
N GLN A 240 1.47 -15.22 -10.85
CA GLN A 240 2.59 -14.35 -11.26
C GLN A 240 3.94 -15.08 -11.20
N ALA A 241 4.18 -15.84 -10.12
CA ALA A 241 5.40 -16.62 -9.98
C ALA A 241 5.52 -17.68 -11.10
N ASN A 242 4.43 -18.38 -11.41
CA ASN A 242 4.41 -19.36 -12.49
C ASN A 242 4.68 -18.72 -13.86
N GLU A 243 4.13 -17.53 -14.12
CA GLU A 243 4.38 -16.79 -15.35
C GLU A 243 5.86 -16.38 -15.47
N MET A 244 6.44 -15.83 -14.40
CA MET A 244 7.85 -15.44 -14.37
C MET A 244 8.78 -16.63 -14.65
N VAL A 245 8.53 -17.77 -14.00
CA VAL A 245 9.29 -19.00 -14.21
C VAL A 245 9.10 -19.53 -15.64
N ALA A 246 7.89 -19.45 -16.20
CA ALA A 246 7.65 -19.84 -17.58
C ALA A 246 8.42 -18.94 -18.58
N ALA A 247 8.45 -17.63 -18.33
CA ALA A 247 9.23 -16.69 -19.13
C ALA A 247 10.73 -16.98 -19.03
N GLU A 248 11.25 -17.23 -17.83
CA GLU A 248 12.64 -17.63 -17.61
C GLU A 248 12.98 -18.92 -18.37
N ARG A 249 12.17 -19.97 -18.23
CA ARG A 249 12.38 -21.25 -18.93
C ARG A 249 12.42 -21.07 -20.45
N LYS A 250 11.53 -20.24 -21.00
CA LYS A 250 11.52 -19.91 -22.43
C LYS A 250 12.78 -19.14 -22.84
N ALA A 251 13.18 -18.14 -22.06
CA ALA A 251 14.38 -17.36 -22.33
C ALA A 251 15.65 -18.22 -22.25
N ARG A 252 15.74 -19.07 -21.23
CA ARG A 252 16.83 -20.01 -21.01
C ARG A 252 16.94 -21.01 -22.16
N ALA A 253 15.84 -21.64 -22.57
CA ALA A 253 15.85 -22.57 -23.71
C ALA A 253 16.34 -21.89 -25.01
N LYS A 254 15.93 -20.64 -25.26
CA LYS A 254 16.38 -19.88 -26.44
C LYS A 254 17.88 -19.54 -26.39
N LEU A 255 18.42 -19.28 -25.20
CA LEU A 255 19.85 -19.06 -25.03
C LEU A 255 20.64 -20.36 -25.20
N GLU A 256 20.17 -21.45 -24.60
CA GLU A 256 20.78 -22.78 -24.73
C GLU A 256 20.85 -23.24 -26.20
N GLU A 257 19.81 -22.99 -26.99
CA GLU A 257 19.82 -23.27 -28.43
C GLU A 257 20.89 -22.44 -29.17
N ARG A 258 20.98 -21.14 -28.89
CA ARG A 258 21.99 -20.27 -29.51
C ARG A 258 23.40 -20.70 -29.12
N VAL A 259 23.63 -21.00 -27.85
CA VAL A 259 24.93 -21.49 -27.35
C VAL A 259 25.34 -22.74 -28.12
N LYS A 260 24.43 -23.72 -28.26
CA LYS A 260 24.69 -24.94 -29.02
C LYS A 260 25.11 -24.68 -30.47
N ILE A 261 24.44 -23.73 -31.15
CA ILE A 261 24.81 -23.34 -32.53
C ILE A 261 26.18 -22.67 -32.56
N LEU A 262 26.47 -21.78 -31.60
CA LEU A 262 27.76 -21.12 -31.51
C LEU A 262 28.90 -22.13 -31.30
N GLU A 263 28.73 -23.05 -30.36
CA GLU A 263 29.68 -24.12 -30.10
C GLU A 263 29.94 -24.98 -31.33
N GLN A 264 28.89 -25.38 -32.06
CA GLN A 264 29.05 -26.15 -33.29
C GLN A 264 29.88 -25.38 -34.32
N ARG A 265 29.57 -24.10 -34.55
CA ARG A 265 30.34 -23.26 -35.48
C ARG A 265 31.81 -23.12 -35.05
N ASP A 266 32.07 -22.99 -33.76
CA ASP A 266 33.43 -22.86 -33.25
C ASP A 266 34.21 -24.17 -33.40
N THR A 267 33.58 -25.33 -33.18
CA THR A 267 34.23 -26.61 -33.48
C THR A 267 34.55 -26.76 -34.97
N ASP A 268 33.67 -26.34 -35.86
CA ASP A 268 33.89 -26.43 -37.30
C ASP A 268 34.97 -25.46 -37.79
N LYS A 269 35.00 -24.23 -37.26
CA LYS A 269 36.11 -23.29 -37.51
C LYS A 269 37.42 -23.86 -37.01
N ARG A 270 37.46 -24.44 -35.81
CA ARG A 270 38.67 -25.05 -35.24
C ARG A 270 39.20 -26.18 -36.11
N LYS A 271 38.31 -27.04 -36.63
CA LYS A 271 38.69 -28.10 -37.59
C LYS A 271 39.27 -27.53 -38.90
N ARG A 272 38.73 -26.42 -39.40
CA ARG A 272 39.24 -25.76 -40.62
C ARG A 272 40.62 -25.15 -40.37
N LEU A 273 40.81 -24.50 -39.23
CA LEU A 273 42.11 -23.94 -38.84
C LEU A 273 43.17 -25.03 -38.70
N ASP A 274 42.88 -26.14 -38.01
CA ASP A 274 43.81 -27.27 -37.89
C ASP A 274 44.26 -27.81 -39.26
N ARG A 275 43.36 -27.87 -40.26
CA ARG A 275 43.74 -28.25 -41.62
C ARG A 275 44.66 -27.24 -42.29
N LEU A 276 44.38 -25.94 -42.11
CA LEU A 276 45.22 -24.87 -42.65
C LEU A 276 46.59 -24.85 -41.98
N GLU A 277 46.67 -25.01 -40.65
CA GLU A 277 47.91 -25.10 -39.89
C GLU A 277 48.78 -26.27 -40.38
N LYS A 278 48.17 -27.46 -40.60
CA LYS A 278 48.88 -28.60 -41.20
C LYS A 278 49.39 -28.30 -42.61
N ALA A 279 48.63 -27.57 -43.42
CA ALA A 279 49.06 -27.19 -44.77
C ALA A 279 50.22 -26.18 -44.72
N ILE A 280 50.14 -25.16 -43.85
CA ILE A 280 51.20 -24.16 -43.64
C ILE A 280 52.47 -24.84 -43.13
N ALA A 281 52.38 -25.73 -42.14
CA ALA A 281 53.54 -26.48 -41.62
C ALA A 281 54.24 -27.31 -42.71
N ARG A 282 53.47 -27.86 -43.66
CA ARG A 282 54.04 -28.55 -44.84
C ARG A 282 54.76 -27.57 -45.77
N ILE A 283 54.18 -26.41 -46.04
CA ILE A 283 54.79 -25.36 -46.87
C ILE A 283 56.08 -24.84 -46.23
N GLU A 284 56.06 -24.57 -44.92
CA GLU A 284 57.24 -24.12 -44.17
C GLU A 284 58.37 -25.15 -44.22
N ARG A 285 58.05 -26.44 -44.08
CA ARG A 285 59.03 -27.52 -44.22
C ARG A 285 59.68 -27.52 -45.61
N VAL A 286 58.87 -27.40 -46.67
CA VAL A 286 59.38 -27.35 -48.05
C VAL A 286 60.24 -26.11 -48.27
N ARG A 287 59.79 -24.94 -47.79
CA ARG A 287 60.55 -23.68 -47.87
C ARG A 287 61.91 -23.77 -47.17
N GLY A 288 61.97 -24.43 -46.01
CA GLY A 288 63.25 -24.66 -45.31
C GLY A 288 64.24 -25.55 -46.08
N MET A 289 63.74 -26.49 -46.91
CA MET A 289 64.59 -27.34 -47.75
C MET A 289 65.06 -26.65 -49.04
N VAL A 290 64.26 -25.73 -49.59
CA VAL A 290 64.59 -25.02 -50.85
C VAL A 290 65.54 -23.84 -50.60
N GLY A 291 65.67 -23.37 -49.36
CA GLY A 291 66.52 -22.23 -48.99
C GLY A 291 65.94 -20.90 -49.50
N PRO A 292 66.30 -19.75 -48.87
CA PRO A 292 65.92 -18.45 -49.40
C PRO A 292 66.72 -18.19 -50.68
N THR A 293 66.05 -18.25 -51.83
CA THR A 293 66.54 -17.61 -53.06
C THR A 293 66.44 -16.11 -52.94
#